data_AF-A0A7C1FGY4-F1
#
_entry.id   AF-A0A7C1FGY4-F1
#
_cell.length_a   1.000
_cell.length_b   1.000
_cell.length_c   1.000
_cell.angle_alpha   90.00
_cell.angle_beta   90.00
_cell.angle_gamma   90.00
#
_symmetry.space_group_name_H-M   'P 1'
#
loop_
_entity.id
_entity.type
_entity.pdbx_description
1 polymer ?
#
loop_
_entity_poly.entity_id
_entity_poly.type
_entity_poly.pdbx_seq_one_letter_code
_entity_poly.pdbx_strand_id
1 'polypeptide(L)'
;MPRALPASPLRWRIPVDSSSNGPQASQSIPWPPHPQADASDSTLVGIDIGGTKIAAAAITPGGRILGRAQVATADCASYEAFVQALIALVGRVLDAAGRESRTLAGIGLGCPGPLDPEHGTVHDPYTLPLPDGADIVTPLRRRYGVPVVLEVDTFAAALGEHWLGAGAGHELVACVMIGTGIGCGLVRNGKVARGARGAYPEIGHHVIDPAGPPCYCGARGCWEALASGTAIGRAGQEAAASGRSSRLRELAGGRADAVTSEMVFRASREGDGAAQQIVARAAEATAIGVHNIVHFLAPDAIVLGGGVMQHYDLFAPAIEQVLARITMVPRQGISVARAQLGPDAGLVGAARCAALALQEGRTGHS
;
A
#
# COMPACT_ATOMS: atom_id res chain seq x y z
N MET A 1 -4.57 -61.81 -1.34
CA MET A 1 -5.67 -61.41 -2.25
C MET A 1 -6.49 -60.32 -1.60
N PRO A 2 -6.47 -59.11 -2.16
CA PRO A 2 -7.64 -58.24 -2.17
C PRO A 2 -7.96 -57.69 -3.57
N ARG A 3 -9.24 -57.41 -3.77
CA ARG A 3 -9.98 -57.17 -5.02
C ARG A 3 -9.56 -55.90 -5.78
N ALA A 4 -9.52 -56.02 -7.10
CA ALA A 4 -9.54 -54.91 -8.04
C ALA A 4 -10.92 -54.22 -8.06
N LEU A 5 -10.91 -52.88 -8.13
CA LEU A 5 -12.07 -52.04 -8.43
C LEU A 5 -12.09 -51.72 -9.93
N PRO A 6 -13.27 -51.66 -10.59
CA PRO A 6 -13.35 -51.46 -12.03
C PRO A 6 -13.24 -49.99 -12.42
N ALA A 7 -12.48 -49.73 -13.50
CA ALA A 7 -12.45 -48.47 -14.21
C ALA A 7 -13.76 -48.28 -15.00
N SER A 8 -14.40 -47.12 -14.86
CA SER A 8 -15.44 -46.65 -15.78
C SER A 8 -15.12 -45.21 -16.17
N PRO A 9 -15.03 -44.88 -17.49
CA PRO A 9 -14.77 -43.52 -17.93
C PRO A 9 -16.09 -42.75 -18.02
N LEU A 10 -16.32 -41.82 -17.11
CA LEU A 10 -17.37 -40.81 -17.25
C LEU A 10 -16.96 -39.81 -18.34
N ARG A 11 -17.44 -40.06 -19.57
CA ARG A 11 -17.44 -39.09 -20.67
C ARG A 11 -18.47 -38.01 -20.36
N TRP A 12 -18.02 -36.79 -20.05
CA TRP A 12 -18.89 -35.62 -20.00
C TRP A 12 -18.91 -34.94 -21.38
N ARG A 13 -20.10 -34.86 -21.98
CA ARG A 13 -20.36 -34.11 -23.21
C ARG A 13 -20.48 -32.62 -22.88
N ILE A 14 -19.72 -31.79 -23.61
CA ILE A 14 -19.86 -30.33 -23.61
C ILE A 14 -21.08 -29.99 -24.49
N PRO A 15 -22.07 -29.20 -24.02
CA PRO A 15 -23.02 -28.56 -24.92
C PRO A 15 -22.30 -27.42 -25.64
N VAL A 16 -22.12 -27.56 -26.96
CA VAL A 16 -21.76 -26.44 -27.84
C VAL A 16 -23.05 -25.70 -28.12
N ASP A 17 -23.22 -24.53 -27.50
CA ASP A 17 -24.20 -23.54 -27.95
C ASP A 17 -23.55 -22.69 -29.05
N SER A 18 -24.05 -22.87 -30.26
CA SER A 18 -23.66 -22.12 -31.44
C SER A 18 -24.49 -20.84 -31.51
N SER A 19 -24.04 -19.78 -30.84
CA SER A 19 -24.43 -18.43 -31.20
C SER A 19 -23.25 -17.48 -31.05
N SER A 20 -22.85 -16.92 -32.18
CA SER A 20 -21.88 -15.85 -32.34
C SER A 20 -22.24 -14.62 -31.49
N ASN A 21 -21.32 -14.20 -30.61
CA ASN A 21 -21.12 -12.81 -30.25
C ASN A 21 -19.67 -12.61 -29.80
N GLY A 22 -19.02 -11.58 -30.33
CA GLY A 22 -17.61 -11.27 -30.12
C GLY A 22 -17.25 -10.93 -28.66
N PRO A 23 -15.97 -10.64 -28.36
CA PRO A 23 -15.52 -10.39 -27.00
C PRO A 23 -16.25 -9.17 -26.42
N GLN A 24 -17.14 -9.41 -25.47
CA GLN A 24 -17.73 -8.35 -24.67
C GLN A 24 -16.64 -7.75 -23.80
N ALA A 25 -16.35 -6.46 -24.06
CA ALA A 25 -15.55 -5.62 -23.18
C ALA A 25 -16.09 -5.73 -21.74
N SER A 26 -15.17 -5.84 -20.78
CA SER A 26 -15.48 -5.80 -19.35
C SER A 26 -16.29 -4.55 -19.04
N GLN A 27 -17.59 -4.74 -18.79
CA GLN A 27 -18.45 -3.65 -18.36
C GLN A 27 -18.00 -3.24 -16.96
N SER A 28 -17.40 -2.06 -16.87
CA SER A 28 -17.13 -1.37 -15.62
C SER A 28 -18.44 -1.25 -14.84
N ILE A 29 -18.51 -1.91 -13.67
CA ILE A 29 -19.60 -1.72 -12.73
C ILE A 29 -19.58 -0.23 -12.32
N PRO A 30 -20.68 0.54 -12.52
CA PRO A 30 -20.71 1.93 -12.11
C PRO A 30 -20.54 2.05 -10.59
N TRP A 31 -19.65 2.95 -10.19
CA TRP A 31 -19.38 3.30 -8.80
C TRP A 31 -20.66 3.76 -8.09
N PRO A 32 -20.95 3.30 -6.86
CA PRO A 32 -22.06 3.85 -6.08
C PRO A 32 -21.80 5.35 -5.82
N PRO A 33 -22.83 6.22 -5.92
CA PRO A 33 -22.64 7.65 -5.68
C PRO A 33 -21.99 7.88 -4.31
N HIS A 34 -21.04 8.82 -4.26
CA HIS A 34 -20.42 9.26 -3.00
C HIS A 34 -21.50 9.48 -1.94
N PRO A 35 -21.32 8.98 -0.70
CA PRO A 35 -22.30 9.18 0.35
C PRO A 35 -22.61 10.68 0.50
N GLN A 36 -23.91 10.99 0.57
CA GLN A 36 -24.45 12.33 0.72
C GLN A 36 -23.74 13.10 1.83
N ALA A 37 -23.60 14.42 1.64
CA ALA A 37 -22.88 15.33 2.53
C ALA A 37 -23.17 15.02 4.01
N ASP A 38 -22.14 14.58 4.73
CA ASP A 38 -22.18 14.31 6.15
C ASP A 38 -22.59 15.60 6.87
N ALA A 39 -23.80 15.63 7.44
CA ALA A 39 -24.32 16.75 8.25
C ALA A 39 -23.66 16.84 9.64
N SER A 40 -22.62 16.03 9.86
CA SER A 40 -21.83 15.97 11.08
C SER A 40 -20.78 17.08 11.07
N ASP A 41 -20.79 17.92 12.08
CA ASP A 41 -19.69 18.87 12.35
C ASP A 41 -18.40 18.15 12.79
N SER A 42 -18.47 16.86 13.13
CA SER A 42 -17.31 16.09 13.60
C SER A 42 -16.22 16.01 12.54
N THR A 43 -14.96 16.15 12.98
CA THR A 43 -13.78 16.12 12.13
C THR A 43 -12.76 15.13 12.70
N LEU A 44 -12.16 14.33 11.84
CA LEU A 44 -11.00 13.50 12.14
C LEU A 44 -9.77 14.15 11.54
N VAL A 45 -8.59 13.95 12.13
CA VAL A 45 -7.32 14.31 11.50
C VAL A 45 -6.49 13.08 11.28
N GLY A 46 -6.08 12.85 10.03
CA GLY A 46 -5.09 11.84 9.68
C GLY A 46 -3.75 12.51 9.42
N ILE A 47 -2.69 11.96 9.99
CA ILE A 47 -1.31 12.40 9.77
C ILE A 47 -0.52 11.23 9.17
N ASP A 48 0.13 11.46 8.05
CA ASP A 48 1.05 10.54 7.39
C ASP A 48 2.48 11.05 7.58
N ILE A 49 3.24 10.36 8.42
CA ILE A 49 4.61 10.69 8.79
C ILE A 49 5.54 9.89 7.87
N GLY A 50 6.33 10.55 7.04
CA GLY A 50 7.38 9.90 6.25
C GLY A 50 8.76 10.49 6.55
N GLY A 51 9.82 9.80 6.12
CA GLY A 51 11.20 10.28 6.32
C GLY A 51 11.53 11.58 5.59
N THR A 52 10.78 11.94 4.54
CA THR A 52 11.00 13.17 3.76
C THR A 52 10.01 14.28 4.11
N LYS A 53 8.74 13.92 4.35
CA LYS A 53 7.67 14.87 4.65
C LYS A 53 6.71 14.30 5.67
N ILE A 54 6.06 15.20 6.42
CA ILE A 54 4.90 14.88 7.26
C ILE A 54 3.70 15.61 6.67
N ALA A 55 2.66 14.87 6.31
CA ALA A 55 1.42 15.41 5.77
C ALA A 55 0.28 15.20 6.75
N ALA A 56 -0.69 16.11 6.77
CA ALA A 56 -1.91 15.98 7.56
C ALA A 56 -3.13 16.39 6.73
N ALA A 57 -4.29 15.81 7.04
CA ALA A 57 -5.57 16.22 6.50
C ALA A 57 -6.67 16.20 7.57
N ALA A 58 -7.54 17.21 7.52
CA ALA A 58 -8.82 17.20 8.21
C ALA A 58 -9.84 16.46 7.33
N ILE A 59 -10.53 15.48 7.88
CA ILE A 59 -11.36 14.52 7.14
C ILE A 59 -12.71 14.34 7.85
N THR A 60 -13.81 14.29 7.11
CA THR A 60 -15.13 13.98 7.68
C THR A 60 -15.23 12.51 8.12
N PRO A 61 -16.19 12.13 8.97
CA PRO A 61 -16.44 10.72 9.31
C PRO A 61 -16.77 9.85 8.08
N GLY A 62 -17.39 10.43 7.04
CA GLY A 62 -17.58 9.81 5.73
C GLY A 62 -16.36 9.80 4.79
N GLY A 63 -15.20 10.30 5.21
CA GLY A 63 -13.95 10.17 4.47
C GLY A 63 -13.59 11.31 3.50
N ARG A 64 -14.36 12.41 3.51
CA ARG A 64 -14.08 13.56 2.64
C ARG A 64 -12.99 14.45 3.24
N ILE A 65 -11.93 14.72 2.48
CA ILE A 65 -10.88 15.67 2.87
C ILE A 65 -11.42 17.10 2.82
N LEU A 66 -11.26 17.83 3.92
CA LEU A 66 -11.69 19.23 4.09
C LEU A 66 -10.53 20.22 3.95
N GLY A 67 -9.33 19.83 4.35
CA GLY A 67 -8.14 20.67 4.35
C GLY A 67 -6.88 19.83 4.47
N ARG A 68 -5.77 20.33 3.93
CA ARG A 68 -4.46 19.63 3.94
C ARG A 68 -3.33 20.57 4.25
N ALA A 69 -2.30 20.05 4.90
CA ALA A 69 -1.05 20.75 5.15
C ALA A 69 0.10 19.75 5.19
N GLN A 70 1.32 20.21 4.95
CA GLN A 70 2.53 19.39 5.08
C GLN A 70 3.73 20.22 5.54
N VAL A 71 4.76 19.54 6.02
CA VAL A 71 6.10 20.07 6.31
C VAL A 71 7.15 19.10 5.79
N ALA A 72 8.38 19.58 5.56
CA ALA A 72 9.50 18.66 5.37
C ALA A 72 9.91 18.07 6.71
N THR A 73 10.16 16.76 6.75
CA THR A 73 10.59 16.08 7.98
C THR A 73 11.97 16.58 8.44
N ALA A 74 12.82 16.94 7.49
CA ALA A 74 14.14 17.53 7.74
C ALA A 74 14.09 18.89 8.47
N ASP A 75 12.95 19.59 8.45
CA ASP A 75 12.77 20.85 9.20
C ASP A 75 12.59 20.59 10.72
N CYS A 76 12.37 19.34 11.12
CA CYS A 76 12.21 18.93 12.52
C CYS A 76 13.56 18.52 13.10
N ALA A 77 14.34 19.48 13.60
CA ALA A 77 15.71 19.24 14.07
C ALA A 77 15.82 18.51 15.44
N SER A 78 14.72 18.32 16.16
CA SER A 78 14.67 17.61 17.45
C SER A 78 13.30 16.97 17.67
N TYR A 79 13.19 16.13 18.70
CA TYR A 79 11.92 15.57 19.17
C TYR A 79 10.87 16.66 19.48
N GLU A 80 11.26 17.73 20.17
CA GLU A 80 10.36 18.83 20.50
C GLU A 80 9.89 19.56 19.24
N ALA A 81 10.80 19.83 18.30
CA ALA A 81 10.47 20.46 17.02
C ALA A 81 9.49 19.57 16.23
N PHE A 82 9.71 18.25 16.24
CA PHE A 82 8.83 17.28 15.59
C PHE A 82 7.42 17.29 16.20
N VAL A 83 7.30 17.22 17.52
CA VAL A 83 6.00 17.27 18.22
C VAL A 83 5.29 18.61 17.97
N GLN A 84 6.02 19.73 18.00
CA GLN A 84 5.44 21.03 17.66
C GLN A 84 4.97 21.10 16.21
N ALA A 85 5.70 20.47 15.28
CA ALA A 85 5.27 20.38 13.88
C ALA A 85 3.97 19.58 13.73
N LEU A 86 3.80 18.47 14.47
CA LEU A 86 2.55 17.71 14.49
C LEU A 86 1.37 18.54 15.01
N ILE A 87 1.55 19.23 16.14
CA ILE A 87 0.52 20.12 16.71
C ILE A 87 0.17 21.24 15.73
N ALA A 88 1.18 21.88 15.13
CA ALA A 88 0.98 22.94 14.16
C ALA A 88 0.29 22.44 12.88
N LEU A 89 0.56 21.21 12.44
CA LEU A 89 -0.13 20.59 11.33
C LEU A 89 -1.62 20.39 11.63
N VAL A 90 -1.96 19.84 12.81
CA VAL A 90 -3.36 19.66 13.23
C VAL A 90 -4.09 21.02 13.23
N GLY A 91 -3.49 22.06 13.80
CA GLY A 91 -4.04 23.42 13.75
C GLY A 91 -4.30 23.91 12.32
N ARG A 92 -3.27 23.83 11.45
CA ARG A 92 -3.36 24.30 10.06
C ARG A 92 -4.43 23.57 9.25
N VAL A 93 -4.62 22.27 9.42
CA VAL A 93 -5.65 21.53 8.66
C VAL A 93 -7.05 21.82 9.15
N LEU A 94 -7.24 22.10 10.44
CA LEU A 94 -8.51 22.55 11.00
C LEU A 94 -8.85 23.96 10.50
N ASP A 95 -7.89 24.89 10.51
CA ASP A 95 -8.06 26.23 9.97
C ASP A 95 -8.40 26.20 8.48
N ALA A 96 -7.66 25.40 7.70
CA ALA A 96 -7.92 25.22 6.27
C ALA A 96 -9.30 24.60 5.98
N ALA A 97 -9.82 23.79 6.90
CA ALA A 97 -11.16 23.20 6.83
C ALA A 97 -12.27 24.14 7.33
N GLY A 98 -11.93 25.33 7.87
CA GLY A 98 -12.87 26.20 8.55
C GLY A 98 -13.54 25.50 9.73
N ARG A 99 -12.77 24.72 10.50
CA ARG A 99 -13.24 23.92 11.63
C ARG A 99 -12.59 24.38 12.91
N GLU A 100 -13.41 24.47 13.97
CA GLU A 100 -12.90 24.76 15.30
C GLU A 100 -12.35 23.49 15.96
N SER A 101 -11.37 23.62 16.86
CA SER A 101 -10.80 22.49 17.62
C SER A 101 -11.84 21.65 18.37
N ARG A 102 -12.97 22.24 18.80
CA ARG A 102 -14.06 21.50 19.48
C ARG A 102 -14.75 20.47 18.60
N THR A 103 -14.60 20.58 17.28
CA THR A 103 -15.18 19.64 16.31
C THR A 103 -14.29 18.41 16.07
N LEU A 104 -13.03 18.48 16.50
CA LEU A 104 -12.09 17.38 16.39
C LEU A 104 -12.55 16.22 17.29
N ALA A 105 -12.76 15.04 16.70
CA ALA A 105 -13.17 13.84 17.41
C ALA A 105 -12.02 12.87 17.66
N GLY A 106 -10.98 12.89 16.84
CA GLY A 106 -9.83 12.00 16.97
C GLY A 106 -8.72 12.31 15.98
N ILE A 107 -7.50 11.88 16.32
CA ILE A 107 -6.32 12.00 15.48
C ILE A 107 -5.75 10.60 15.23
N GLY A 108 -5.40 10.30 14.00
CA GLY A 108 -4.64 9.11 13.66
C GLY A 108 -3.29 9.48 13.08
N LEU A 109 -2.27 8.69 13.43
CA LEU A 109 -0.90 8.83 12.98
C LEU A 109 -0.52 7.55 12.22
N GLY A 110 -0.18 7.67 10.94
CA GLY A 110 0.57 6.67 10.19
C GLY A 110 2.05 6.99 10.29
N CYS A 111 2.87 6.06 10.79
CA CYS A 111 4.29 6.28 11.03
C CYS A 111 5.13 5.05 10.61
N PRO A 112 6.34 5.23 10.05
CA PRO A 112 7.28 4.13 9.85
C PRO A 112 7.57 3.44 11.18
N GLY A 113 7.46 2.11 11.20
CA GLY A 113 7.81 1.31 12.35
C GLY A 113 9.32 1.02 12.46
N PRO A 114 9.74 0.28 13.50
CA PRO A 114 8.92 -0.37 14.53
C PRO A 114 8.16 0.59 15.47
N LEU A 115 6.95 0.21 15.90
CA LEU A 115 6.09 1.01 16.79
C LEU A 115 5.63 0.19 18.00
N ASP A 116 5.37 0.88 19.11
CA ASP A 116 4.52 0.40 20.20
C ASP A 116 3.25 1.25 20.25
N PRO A 117 2.15 0.82 19.59
CA PRO A 117 0.90 1.57 19.56
C PRO A 117 0.22 1.74 20.92
N GLU A 118 0.48 0.84 21.88
CA GLU A 118 -0.13 0.88 23.22
C GLU A 118 0.45 2.05 24.02
N HIS A 119 1.78 2.18 24.02
CA HIS A 119 2.49 3.27 24.68
C HIS A 119 2.63 4.52 23.80
N GLY A 120 2.35 4.40 22.50
CA GLY A 120 2.43 5.51 21.54
C GLY A 120 3.85 5.88 21.13
N THR A 121 4.80 4.94 21.24
CA THR A 121 6.22 5.18 21.01
C THR A 121 6.72 4.65 19.66
N VAL A 122 7.70 5.36 19.09
CA VAL A 122 8.42 4.97 17.88
C VAL A 122 9.77 4.40 18.27
N HIS A 123 10.11 3.23 17.74
CA HIS A 123 11.38 2.54 18.00
C HIS A 123 12.24 2.46 16.75
N ASP A 124 13.55 2.49 16.94
CA ASP A 124 14.55 2.48 15.87
C ASP A 124 14.18 3.37 14.65
N PRO A 125 13.94 4.69 14.85
CA PRO A 125 13.43 5.58 13.81
C PRO A 125 14.52 5.94 12.77
N TYR A 126 15.03 4.97 12.01
CA TYR A 126 16.13 5.15 11.04
C TYR A 126 15.91 6.29 10.03
N THR A 127 14.66 6.62 9.76
CA THR A 127 14.27 7.62 8.76
C THR A 127 13.67 8.90 9.38
N LEU A 128 13.52 8.98 10.70
CA LEU A 128 12.89 10.12 11.38
C LEU A 128 13.85 10.76 12.38
N PRO A 129 13.80 12.09 12.59
CA PRO A 129 14.63 12.80 13.54
C PRO A 129 14.09 12.64 14.97
N LEU A 130 13.89 11.40 15.41
CA LEU A 130 13.36 11.02 16.71
C LEU A 130 14.39 10.18 17.48
N PRO A 131 14.46 10.29 18.80
CA PRO A 131 15.17 9.31 19.61
C PRO A 131 14.40 7.97 19.63
N ASP A 132 15.11 6.88 19.90
CA ASP A 132 14.46 5.60 20.17
C ASP A 132 13.50 5.70 21.38
N GLY A 133 12.32 5.11 21.26
CA GLY A 133 11.26 5.18 22.28
C GLY A 133 10.52 6.51 22.35
N ALA A 134 10.60 7.37 21.32
CA ALA A 134 9.92 8.67 21.32
C ALA A 134 8.39 8.55 21.35
N ASP A 135 7.74 9.16 22.35
CA ASP A 135 6.28 9.25 22.47
C ASP A 135 5.72 10.43 21.67
N ILE A 136 5.08 10.15 20.54
CA ILE A 136 4.48 11.19 19.68
C ILE A 136 2.97 11.34 19.90
N VAL A 137 2.39 10.54 20.80
CA VAL A 137 0.93 10.41 20.98
C VAL A 137 0.45 11.23 22.17
N THR A 138 1.12 11.12 23.33
CA THR A 138 0.72 11.81 24.56
C THR A 138 0.69 13.33 24.40
N PRO A 139 1.64 14.00 23.73
CA PRO A 139 1.59 15.45 23.53
C PRO A 139 0.35 15.91 22.77
N LEU A 140 -0.05 15.18 21.72
CA LEU A 140 -1.27 15.46 20.95
C LEU A 140 -2.53 15.21 21.79
N ARG A 141 -2.59 14.09 22.53
CA ARG A 141 -3.71 13.79 23.46
C ARG A 141 -3.89 14.91 24.48
N ARG A 142 -2.79 15.36 25.12
CA ARG A 142 -2.82 16.46 26.10
C ARG A 142 -3.27 17.78 25.48
N ARG A 143 -2.85 18.08 24.25
CA ARG A 143 -3.15 19.36 23.58
C ARG A 143 -4.61 19.47 23.13
N TYR A 144 -5.20 18.37 22.65
CA TYR A 144 -6.50 18.37 21.99
C TYR A 144 -7.61 17.67 22.79
N GLY A 145 -7.28 16.85 23.78
CA GLY A 145 -8.27 16.16 24.61
C GLY A 145 -9.07 15.08 23.87
N VAL A 146 -8.56 14.59 22.74
CA VAL A 146 -9.21 13.56 21.91
C VAL A 146 -8.37 12.30 21.85
N PRO A 147 -8.95 11.14 21.50
CA PRO A 147 -8.19 9.94 21.18
C PRO A 147 -7.17 10.19 20.07
N VAL A 148 -5.95 9.70 20.30
CA VAL A 148 -4.86 9.71 19.31
C VAL A 148 -4.40 8.28 19.13
N VAL A 149 -4.45 7.78 17.89
CA VAL A 149 -4.11 6.40 17.52
C VAL A 149 -2.85 6.41 16.67
N LEU A 150 -1.92 5.52 16.98
CA LEU A 150 -0.69 5.30 16.23
C LEU A 150 -0.79 3.99 15.46
N GLU A 151 -0.48 4.03 14.18
CA GLU A 151 -0.47 2.88 13.27
C GLU A 151 0.74 2.97 12.35
N VAL A 152 1.18 1.83 11.83
CA VAL A 152 2.23 1.84 10.80
C VAL A 152 1.67 2.45 9.51
N ASP A 153 2.43 3.34 8.89
CA ASP A 153 2.07 4.09 7.68
C ASP A 153 1.46 3.22 6.55
N THR A 154 2.08 2.09 6.24
CA THR A 154 1.61 1.16 5.21
C THR A 154 0.29 0.48 5.56
N PHE A 155 -0.01 0.26 6.85
CA PHE A 155 -1.28 -0.32 7.28
C PHE A 155 -2.38 0.71 7.39
N ALA A 156 -2.04 1.93 7.81
CA ALA A 156 -2.93 3.07 7.65
C ALA A 156 -3.31 3.18 6.16
N ALA A 157 -2.34 3.24 5.25
CA ALA A 157 -2.62 3.31 3.81
C ALA A 157 -3.48 2.15 3.31
N ALA A 158 -3.22 0.91 3.75
CA ALA A 158 -4.03 -0.24 3.43
C ALA A 158 -5.48 -0.11 3.91
N LEU A 159 -5.67 0.37 5.13
CA LEU A 159 -6.98 0.64 5.71
C LEU A 159 -7.72 1.76 4.95
N GLY A 160 -6.98 2.76 4.47
CA GLY A 160 -7.51 3.81 3.60
C GLY A 160 -8.06 3.23 2.30
N GLU A 161 -7.26 2.42 1.60
CA GLU A 161 -7.67 1.77 0.35
C GLU A 161 -8.84 0.79 0.55
N HIS A 162 -8.88 0.06 1.66
CA HIS A 162 -10.04 -0.77 2.04
C HIS A 162 -11.28 0.10 2.33
N TRP A 163 -11.11 1.30 2.90
CA TRP A 163 -12.25 2.11 3.29
C TRP A 163 -12.87 2.88 2.10
N LEU A 164 -12.05 3.59 1.33
CA LEU A 164 -12.52 4.52 0.29
C LEU A 164 -11.87 4.29 -1.08
N GLY A 165 -10.90 3.38 -1.17
CA GLY A 165 -10.14 3.14 -2.39
C GLY A 165 -10.52 1.85 -3.10
N ALA A 166 -9.53 1.22 -3.73
CA ALA A 166 -9.73 0.05 -4.58
C ALA A 166 -10.15 -1.21 -3.80
N GLY A 167 -10.02 -1.21 -2.48
CA GLY A 167 -10.46 -2.31 -1.61
C GLY A 167 -11.86 -2.13 -1.04
N ALA A 168 -12.55 -1.03 -1.35
CA ALA A 168 -13.87 -0.76 -0.81
C ALA A 168 -14.90 -1.83 -1.18
N GLY A 169 -15.70 -2.27 -0.20
CA GLY A 169 -16.74 -3.28 -0.37
C GLY A 169 -16.27 -4.73 -0.25
N HIS A 170 -14.97 -4.96 -0.05
CA HIS A 170 -14.39 -6.29 0.16
C HIS A 170 -14.13 -6.55 1.65
N GLU A 171 -14.20 -7.82 2.09
CA GLU A 171 -13.98 -8.18 3.49
C GLU A 171 -12.50 -8.39 3.80
N LEU A 172 -11.79 -9.13 2.96
CA LEU A 172 -10.37 -9.44 3.08
C LEU A 172 -9.59 -8.81 1.92
N VAL A 173 -8.82 -7.76 2.23
CA VAL A 173 -8.05 -7.00 1.24
C VAL A 173 -6.57 -7.04 1.58
N ALA A 174 -5.74 -7.45 0.61
CA ALA A 174 -4.28 -7.31 0.69
C ALA A 174 -3.83 -6.08 -0.09
N CYS A 175 -3.34 -5.06 0.59
CA CYS A 175 -2.84 -3.83 -0.01
C CYS A 175 -1.31 -3.88 -0.08
N VAL A 176 -0.75 -4.09 -1.26
CA VAL A 176 0.69 -4.19 -1.52
C VAL A 176 1.21 -2.84 -2.01
N MET A 177 2.16 -2.25 -1.29
CA MET A 177 2.77 -0.97 -1.63
C MET A 177 4.15 -1.20 -2.22
N ILE A 178 4.29 -1.00 -3.53
CA ILE A 178 5.53 -1.18 -4.30
C ILE A 178 6.14 0.19 -4.58
N GLY A 179 7.11 0.57 -3.73
CA GLY A 179 7.81 1.85 -3.75
C GLY A 179 9.31 1.66 -3.67
N THR A 180 9.99 2.31 -2.72
CA THR A 180 11.41 2.04 -2.41
C THR A 180 11.63 0.56 -2.05
N GLY A 181 10.69 -0.01 -1.29
CA GLY A 181 10.59 -1.43 -0.98
C GLY A 181 9.22 -2.01 -1.38
N ILE A 182 8.87 -3.18 -0.84
CA ILE A 182 7.56 -3.82 -1.01
C ILE A 182 6.99 -4.18 0.37
N GLY A 183 6.00 -3.40 0.81
CA GLY A 183 5.23 -3.68 2.03
C GLY A 183 3.82 -4.17 1.72
N CYS A 184 3.15 -4.78 2.70
CA CYS A 184 1.75 -5.15 2.56
C CYS A 184 0.95 -4.98 3.86
N GLY A 185 -0.16 -4.27 3.77
CA GLY A 185 -1.19 -4.29 4.81
C GLY A 185 -2.30 -5.25 4.47
N LEU A 186 -2.61 -6.15 5.39
CA LEU A 186 -3.80 -6.99 5.31
C LEU A 186 -4.93 -6.33 6.11
N VAL A 187 -6.09 -6.17 5.50
CA VAL A 187 -7.28 -5.62 6.17
C VAL A 187 -8.37 -6.67 6.11
N ARG A 188 -8.97 -6.96 7.27
CA ARG A 188 -10.09 -7.90 7.39
C ARG A 188 -11.24 -7.24 8.14
N ASN A 189 -12.42 -7.22 7.54
CA ASN A 189 -13.64 -6.64 8.13
C ASN A 189 -13.42 -5.20 8.60
N GLY A 190 -12.73 -4.38 7.79
CA GLY A 190 -12.43 -2.99 8.12
C GLY A 190 -11.44 -2.77 9.27
N LYS A 191 -10.69 -3.81 9.67
CA LYS A 191 -9.61 -3.70 10.67
C LYS A 191 -8.30 -4.23 10.10
N VAL A 192 -7.19 -3.63 10.51
CA VAL A 192 -5.85 -4.14 10.17
C VAL A 192 -5.70 -5.55 10.76
N ALA A 193 -5.43 -6.52 9.91
CA ALA A 193 -5.21 -7.91 10.29
C ALA A 193 -3.73 -8.10 10.65
N ARG A 194 -3.49 -8.44 11.91
CA ARG A 194 -2.15 -8.62 12.49
C ARG A 194 -1.85 -10.10 12.69
N GLY A 195 -0.58 -10.45 12.52
CA GLY A 195 -0.03 -11.76 12.84
C GLY A 195 0.29 -11.91 14.34
N ALA A 196 1.03 -12.97 14.66
CA ALA A 196 1.43 -13.27 16.03
C ALA A 196 2.19 -12.08 16.66
N ARG A 197 1.83 -11.74 17.91
CA ARG A 197 2.44 -10.63 18.68
C ARG A 197 2.39 -9.27 17.96
N GLY A 198 1.35 -9.05 17.15
CA GLY A 198 1.19 -7.80 16.41
C GLY A 198 2.07 -7.67 15.17
N ALA A 199 2.83 -8.72 14.82
CA ALA A 199 3.68 -8.74 13.64
C ALA A 199 2.87 -8.63 12.34
N TYR A 200 3.54 -8.23 11.27
CA TYR A 200 2.91 -7.97 9.98
C TYR A 200 3.38 -8.97 8.93
N PRO A 201 2.56 -9.22 7.89
CA PRO A 201 2.97 -10.08 6.79
C PRO A 201 4.01 -9.36 5.92
N GLU A 202 5.27 -9.74 6.10
CA GLU A 202 6.44 -9.26 5.32
C GLU A 202 6.50 -9.89 3.91
N ILE A 203 5.43 -9.72 3.12
CA ILE A 203 5.29 -10.44 1.84
C ILE A 203 6.32 -10.01 0.79
N GLY A 204 6.89 -8.80 0.90
CA GLY A 204 7.97 -8.34 0.04
C GLY A 204 9.22 -9.22 0.16
N HIS A 205 9.38 -9.91 1.29
CA HIS A 205 10.48 -10.82 1.56
C HIS A 205 10.17 -12.29 1.20
N HIS A 206 8.99 -12.60 0.65
CA HIS A 206 8.74 -13.90 0.05
C HIS A 206 9.69 -14.15 -1.12
N VAL A 207 10.31 -15.33 -1.15
CA VAL A 207 11.25 -15.73 -2.21
C VAL A 207 10.46 -16.04 -3.48
N ILE A 208 10.73 -15.27 -4.54
CA ILE A 208 10.18 -15.44 -5.88
C ILE A 208 11.15 -16.22 -6.77
N ASP A 209 12.45 -15.92 -6.64
CA ASP A 209 13.51 -16.56 -7.41
C ASP A 209 14.65 -16.96 -6.47
N PRO A 210 14.81 -18.23 -6.08
CA PRO A 210 15.90 -18.64 -5.19
C PRO A 210 17.30 -18.39 -5.79
N ALA A 211 17.40 -18.29 -7.13
CA ALA A 211 18.63 -17.93 -7.82
C ALA A 211 18.81 -16.40 -7.96
N GLY A 212 17.80 -15.60 -7.58
CA GLY A 212 17.76 -14.15 -7.70
C GLY A 212 18.77 -13.39 -6.84
N PRO A 213 18.74 -12.04 -6.86
CA PRO A 213 19.74 -11.22 -6.17
C PRO A 213 19.67 -11.35 -4.64
N PRO A 214 20.74 -11.05 -3.90
CA PRO A 214 20.68 -10.99 -2.44
C PRO A 214 19.69 -9.92 -1.98
N CYS A 215 18.98 -10.22 -0.89
CA CYS A 215 18.13 -9.28 -0.17
C CYS A 215 18.77 -8.93 1.18
N TYR A 216 18.54 -7.71 1.67
CA TYR A 216 19.08 -7.28 2.96
C TYR A 216 18.51 -8.08 4.14
N CYS A 217 17.37 -8.76 3.96
CA CYS A 217 16.80 -9.64 4.98
C CYS A 217 17.58 -10.95 5.18
N GLY A 218 18.62 -11.21 4.38
CA GLY A 218 19.48 -12.40 4.44
C GLY A 218 19.11 -13.50 3.44
N ALA A 219 17.95 -13.42 2.78
CA ALA A 219 17.54 -14.36 1.74
C ALA A 219 18.03 -13.92 0.33
N ARG A 220 17.68 -14.71 -0.70
CA ARG A 220 17.93 -14.41 -2.12
C ARG A 220 16.63 -14.43 -2.92
N GLY A 221 16.54 -13.49 -3.87
CA GLY A 221 15.43 -13.25 -4.80
C GLY A 221 14.07 -13.15 -4.13
N CYS A 222 14.02 -12.41 -3.02
CA CYS A 222 12.78 -11.85 -2.50
C CYS A 222 12.07 -11.02 -3.57
N TRP A 223 10.75 -10.93 -3.50
CA TRP A 223 9.95 -10.08 -4.38
C TRP A 223 10.48 -8.64 -4.40
N GLU A 224 10.76 -8.07 -3.23
CA GLU A 224 11.31 -6.72 -3.12
C GLU A 224 12.65 -6.55 -3.84
N ALA A 225 13.53 -7.55 -3.72
CA ALA A 225 14.85 -7.53 -4.35
C ALA A 225 14.79 -7.62 -5.89
N LEU A 226 13.61 -7.93 -6.45
CA LEU A 226 13.36 -8.08 -7.88
C LEU A 226 12.50 -6.96 -8.47
N ALA A 227 11.51 -6.44 -7.73
CA ALA A 227 10.47 -5.58 -8.29
C ALA A 227 10.24 -4.24 -7.55
N SER A 228 10.94 -3.99 -6.43
CA SER A 228 10.90 -2.66 -5.81
C SER A 228 11.50 -1.59 -6.75
N GLY A 229 11.17 -0.33 -6.51
CA GLY A 229 11.80 0.80 -7.17
C GLY A 229 13.32 0.82 -6.98
N THR A 230 13.80 0.42 -5.81
CA THR A 230 15.25 0.27 -5.57
C THR A 230 15.86 -0.83 -6.44
N ALA A 231 15.21 -1.99 -6.53
CA ALA A 231 15.68 -3.10 -7.35
C ALA A 231 15.69 -2.76 -8.86
N ILE A 232 14.62 -2.12 -9.35
CA ILE A 232 14.50 -1.66 -10.73
C ILE A 232 15.58 -0.61 -11.04
N GLY A 233 15.76 0.37 -10.16
CA GLY A 233 16.80 1.39 -10.28
C GLY A 233 18.19 0.78 -10.35
N ARG A 234 18.53 -0.14 -9.41
CA ARG A 234 19.81 -0.86 -9.40
C ARG A 234 20.07 -1.62 -10.69
N ALA A 235 19.08 -2.35 -11.21
CA ALA A 235 19.21 -3.04 -12.49
C ALA A 235 19.45 -2.07 -13.66
N GLY A 236 18.83 -0.88 -13.61
CA GLY A 236 19.08 0.21 -14.55
C GLY A 236 20.49 0.79 -14.47
N GLN A 237 21.01 0.98 -13.25
CA GLN A 237 22.39 1.42 -13.00
C GLN A 237 23.39 0.42 -13.59
N GLU A 238 23.18 -0.88 -13.38
CA GLU A 238 24.01 -1.94 -13.96
C GLU A 238 23.95 -1.95 -15.50
N ALA A 239 22.76 -1.76 -16.10
CA ALA A 239 22.61 -1.67 -17.55
C ALA A 239 23.31 -0.44 -18.15
N ALA A 240 23.25 0.71 -17.47
CA ALA A 240 23.94 1.93 -17.88
C ALA A 240 25.47 1.79 -17.75
N ALA A 241 25.96 1.23 -16.64
CA ALA A 241 27.39 1.06 -16.37
C ALA A 241 28.04 0.06 -17.33
N SER A 242 27.34 -1.03 -17.66
CA SER A 242 27.82 -2.05 -18.61
C SER A 242 27.70 -1.63 -20.09
N GLY A 243 27.12 -0.47 -20.39
CA GLY A 243 26.88 -0.02 -21.76
C GLY A 243 25.71 -0.72 -22.46
N ARG A 244 24.94 -1.56 -21.76
CA ARG A 244 23.73 -2.21 -22.30
C ARG A 244 22.60 -1.21 -22.60
N SER A 245 22.61 -0.05 -21.94
CA SER A 245 21.71 1.06 -22.26
C SER A 245 22.46 2.38 -22.24
N SER A 246 22.71 2.95 -23.42
CA SER A 246 23.19 4.32 -23.55
C SER A 246 22.13 5.34 -23.13
N ARG A 247 20.85 5.02 -23.33
CA ARG A 247 19.73 5.91 -22.99
C ARG A 247 19.58 6.14 -21.49
N LEU A 248 19.69 5.08 -20.67
CA LEU A 248 19.67 5.24 -19.22
C LEU A 248 20.84 6.09 -18.73
N ARG A 249 22.02 5.90 -19.32
CA ARG A 249 23.20 6.72 -19.00
C ARG A 249 22.98 8.18 -19.38
N GLU A 250 22.36 8.46 -20.52
CA GLU A 250 22.00 9.82 -20.95
C GLU A 250 20.98 10.47 -19.99
N LEU A 251 19.90 9.77 -19.67
CA LEU A 251 18.86 10.25 -18.74
C LEU A 251 19.42 10.58 -17.35
N ALA A 252 20.47 9.86 -16.93
CA ALA A 252 21.18 10.09 -15.67
C ALA A 252 22.34 11.10 -15.79
N GLY A 253 22.41 11.90 -16.86
CA GLY A 253 23.44 12.92 -17.03
C GLY A 253 24.86 12.35 -17.15
N GLY A 254 25.00 11.16 -17.73
CA GLY A 254 26.27 10.45 -17.90
C GLY A 254 26.68 9.60 -16.69
N ARG A 255 26.00 9.75 -15.54
CA ARG A 255 26.31 9.08 -14.26
C ARG A 255 25.47 7.83 -14.08
N ALA A 256 26.06 6.66 -14.32
CA ALA A 256 25.33 5.39 -14.23
C ALA A 256 24.72 5.12 -12.84
N ASP A 257 25.37 5.58 -11.76
CA ASP A 257 24.91 5.46 -10.37
C ASP A 257 23.72 6.38 -10.03
N ALA A 258 23.42 7.36 -10.88
CA ALA A 258 22.28 8.27 -10.70
C ALA A 258 20.98 7.76 -11.36
N VAL A 259 21.00 6.58 -12.00
CA VAL A 259 19.80 5.98 -12.60
C VAL A 259 18.79 5.63 -11.52
N THR A 260 17.55 6.07 -11.69
CA THR A 260 16.40 5.76 -10.84
C THR A 260 15.41 4.83 -11.54
N SER A 261 14.48 4.22 -10.80
CA SER A 261 13.40 3.43 -11.41
C SER A 261 12.55 4.24 -12.40
N GLU A 262 12.29 5.51 -12.11
CA GLU A 262 11.52 6.38 -13.01
C GLU A 262 12.24 6.57 -14.36
N MET A 263 13.57 6.70 -14.34
CA MET A 263 14.36 6.74 -15.58
C MET A 263 14.28 5.42 -16.34
N VAL A 264 14.22 4.28 -15.64
CA VAL A 264 14.02 2.96 -16.26
C VAL A 264 12.65 2.85 -16.93
N PHE A 265 11.57 3.25 -16.25
CA PHE A 265 10.24 3.28 -16.86
C PHE A 265 10.18 4.20 -18.08
N ARG A 266 10.76 5.40 -17.97
CA ARG A 266 10.86 6.33 -19.10
C ARG A 266 11.59 5.72 -20.28
N ALA A 267 12.79 5.18 -20.08
CA ALA A 267 13.58 4.56 -21.14
C ALA A 267 12.85 3.36 -21.78
N SER A 268 12.15 2.56 -20.97
CA SER A 268 11.34 1.43 -21.46
C SER A 268 10.22 1.90 -22.40
N ARG A 269 9.53 2.99 -22.05
CA ARG A 269 8.48 3.60 -22.90
C ARG A 269 9.05 4.24 -24.16
N GLU A 270 10.29 4.75 -24.10
CA GLU A 270 11.04 5.28 -25.25
C GLU A 270 11.63 4.16 -26.14
N GLY A 271 11.45 2.87 -25.79
CA GLY A 271 11.85 1.74 -26.62
C GLY A 271 13.24 1.17 -26.33
N ASP A 272 13.88 1.56 -25.23
CA ASP A 272 15.17 1.00 -24.82
C ASP A 272 15.01 -0.48 -24.40
N GLY A 273 15.63 -1.39 -25.16
CA GLY A 273 15.45 -2.83 -24.97
C GLY A 273 15.96 -3.37 -23.63
N ALA A 274 17.01 -2.78 -23.05
CA ALA A 274 17.51 -3.18 -21.73
C ALA A 274 16.54 -2.75 -20.62
N ALA A 275 16.01 -1.53 -20.70
CA ALA A 275 14.99 -1.03 -19.79
C ALA A 275 13.69 -1.86 -19.89
N GLN A 276 13.25 -2.21 -21.10
CA GLN A 276 12.08 -3.09 -21.29
C GLN A 276 12.26 -4.45 -20.63
N GLN A 277 13.45 -5.06 -20.74
CA GLN A 277 13.75 -6.34 -20.07
C GLN A 277 13.73 -6.21 -18.53
N ILE A 278 14.23 -5.11 -18.00
CA ILE A 278 14.20 -4.85 -16.55
C ILE A 278 12.75 -4.73 -16.06
N VAL A 279 11.92 -3.95 -16.76
CA VAL A 279 10.50 -3.79 -16.43
C VAL A 279 9.74 -5.11 -16.55
N ALA A 280 9.99 -5.88 -17.62
CA ALA A 280 9.36 -7.19 -17.81
C ALA A 280 9.68 -8.15 -16.65
N ARG A 281 10.94 -8.20 -16.20
CA ARG A 281 11.34 -9.04 -15.06
C ARG A 281 10.66 -8.59 -13.75
N ALA A 282 10.52 -7.29 -13.53
CA ALA A 282 9.80 -6.77 -12.37
C ALA A 282 8.29 -7.09 -12.43
N ALA A 283 7.68 -7.03 -13.62
CA ALA A 283 6.29 -7.40 -13.86
C ALA A 283 6.04 -8.89 -13.62
N GLU A 284 6.92 -9.77 -14.11
CA GLU A 284 6.87 -11.21 -13.84
C GLU A 284 7.01 -11.52 -12.34
N ALA A 285 7.97 -10.90 -11.66
CA ALA A 285 8.13 -11.10 -10.22
C ALA A 285 6.90 -10.62 -9.42
N THR A 286 6.29 -9.52 -9.86
CA THR A 286 5.03 -8.99 -9.30
C THR A 286 3.87 -9.94 -9.52
N ALA A 287 3.75 -10.52 -10.71
CA ALA A 287 2.74 -11.51 -11.01
C ALA A 287 2.90 -12.76 -10.10
N ILE A 288 4.11 -13.27 -9.92
CA ILE A 288 4.36 -14.40 -9.00
C ILE A 288 3.99 -14.01 -7.56
N GLY A 289 4.32 -12.79 -7.14
CA GLY A 289 3.92 -12.24 -5.84
C GLY A 289 2.40 -12.26 -5.64
N VAL A 290 1.65 -11.74 -6.62
CA VAL A 290 0.18 -11.76 -6.64
C VAL A 290 -0.35 -13.19 -6.58
N HIS A 291 0.19 -14.10 -7.41
CA HIS A 291 -0.17 -15.51 -7.40
C HIS A 291 -0.01 -16.15 -6.02
N ASN A 292 1.09 -15.84 -5.33
CA ASN A 292 1.36 -16.38 -4.00
C ASN A 292 0.37 -15.82 -2.97
N ILE A 293 0.05 -14.53 -3.02
CA ILE A 293 -0.98 -13.93 -2.15
C ILE A 293 -2.32 -14.64 -2.33
N VAL A 294 -2.74 -14.89 -3.58
CA VAL A 294 -4.00 -15.59 -3.87
C VAL A 294 -4.03 -16.97 -3.21
N HIS A 295 -2.94 -17.74 -3.29
CA HIS A 295 -2.89 -19.09 -2.72
C HIS A 295 -2.73 -19.10 -1.20
N PHE A 296 -2.06 -18.12 -0.61
CA PHE A 296 -1.87 -18.07 0.84
C PHE A 296 -3.08 -17.51 1.58
N LEU A 297 -3.71 -16.48 1.03
CA LEU A 297 -4.73 -15.72 1.75
C LEU A 297 -6.14 -15.90 1.17
N ALA A 298 -6.26 -16.30 -0.10
CA ALA A 298 -7.52 -16.29 -0.85
C ALA A 298 -8.34 -14.99 -0.58
N PRO A 299 -7.75 -13.80 -0.80
CA PRO A 299 -8.41 -12.54 -0.48
C PRO A 299 -9.52 -12.22 -1.49
N ASP A 300 -10.45 -11.36 -1.09
CA ASP A 300 -11.45 -10.81 -2.03
C ASP A 300 -10.81 -9.80 -2.97
N ALA A 301 -9.80 -9.04 -2.50
CA ALA A 301 -9.09 -8.09 -3.33
C ALA A 301 -7.60 -7.99 -3.00
N ILE A 302 -6.80 -7.73 -4.04
CA ILE A 302 -5.41 -7.33 -3.96
C ILE A 302 -5.28 -5.93 -4.57
N VAL A 303 -4.91 -4.96 -3.74
CA VAL A 303 -4.71 -3.57 -4.15
C VAL A 303 -3.21 -3.31 -4.30
N LEU A 304 -2.77 -2.92 -5.49
CA LEU A 304 -1.37 -2.62 -5.78
C LEU A 304 -1.15 -1.10 -5.84
N GLY A 305 -0.39 -0.57 -4.87
CA GLY A 305 -0.06 0.85 -4.74
C GLY A 305 1.45 1.10 -4.72
N GLY A 306 1.83 2.34 -4.39
CA GLY A 306 3.22 2.79 -4.37
C GLY A 306 3.71 3.35 -5.71
N GLY A 307 4.91 3.96 -5.69
CA GLY A 307 5.47 4.70 -6.82
C GLY A 307 5.65 3.87 -8.09
N VAL A 308 6.00 2.59 -7.96
CA VAL A 308 6.17 1.67 -9.10
C VAL A 308 4.83 1.44 -9.80
N MET A 309 3.73 1.35 -9.03
CA MET A 309 2.38 1.11 -9.57
C MET A 309 1.76 2.32 -10.26
N GLN A 310 2.47 3.46 -10.34
CA GLN A 310 2.10 4.52 -11.29
C GLN A 310 2.14 4.03 -12.75
N HIS A 311 2.99 3.04 -13.03
CA HIS A 311 3.15 2.37 -14.31
C HIS A 311 2.42 1.02 -14.37
N TYR A 312 1.28 0.88 -13.66
CA TYR A 312 0.50 -0.37 -13.57
C TYR A 312 0.17 -1.01 -14.93
N ASP A 313 0.03 -0.21 -15.99
CA ASP A 313 -0.20 -0.69 -17.36
C ASP A 313 0.92 -1.62 -17.87
N LEU A 314 2.16 -1.45 -17.38
CA LEU A 314 3.29 -2.31 -17.71
C LEU A 314 3.30 -3.63 -16.92
N PHE A 315 2.56 -3.71 -15.82
CA PHE A 315 2.48 -4.87 -14.92
C PHE A 315 1.21 -5.68 -15.12
N ALA A 316 0.09 -5.02 -15.44
CA ALA A 316 -1.23 -5.62 -15.59
C ALA A 316 -1.24 -6.86 -16.50
N PRO A 317 -0.57 -6.89 -17.68
CA PRO A 317 -0.59 -8.07 -18.53
C PRO A 317 -0.01 -9.33 -17.86
N ALA A 318 1.10 -9.20 -17.13
CA ALA A 318 1.72 -10.33 -16.43
C ALA A 318 0.83 -10.83 -15.28
N ILE A 319 0.19 -9.88 -14.56
CA ILE A 319 -0.75 -10.18 -13.48
C ILE A 319 -1.99 -10.89 -14.04
N GLU A 320 -2.59 -10.39 -15.10
CA GLU A 320 -3.76 -11.03 -15.74
C GLU A 320 -3.42 -12.46 -16.22
N GLN A 321 -2.24 -12.64 -16.83
CA GLN A 321 -1.77 -13.95 -17.27
C GLN A 321 -1.61 -14.93 -16.12
N VAL A 322 -1.09 -14.50 -14.97
CA VAL A 322 -0.92 -15.40 -13.81
C VAL A 322 -2.26 -15.74 -13.18
N LEU A 323 -3.17 -14.77 -13.06
CA LEU A 323 -4.51 -14.98 -12.52
C LEU A 323 -5.33 -15.95 -13.38
N ALA A 324 -5.20 -15.86 -14.71
CA ALA A 324 -5.86 -16.77 -15.65
C ALA A 324 -5.44 -18.24 -15.48
N ARG A 325 -4.27 -18.51 -14.88
CA ARG A 325 -3.75 -19.86 -14.64
C ARG A 325 -4.14 -20.44 -13.28
N ILE A 326 -4.74 -19.64 -12.39
CA ILE A 326 -5.13 -20.11 -11.05
C ILE A 326 -6.38 -20.98 -11.14
N THR A 327 -6.25 -22.24 -10.73
CA THR A 327 -7.35 -23.22 -10.73
C THR A 327 -7.71 -23.76 -9.34
N MET A 328 -6.85 -23.57 -8.34
CA MET A 328 -6.99 -24.17 -7.00
C MET A 328 -7.79 -23.30 -6.02
N VAL A 329 -8.00 -22.02 -6.35
CA VAL A 329 -8.78 -21.07 -5.56
C VAL A 329 -9.94 -20.57 -6.45
N PRO A 330 -11.15 -20.35 -5.92
CA PRO A 330 -12.23 -19.72 -6.67
C PRO A 330 -11.79 -18.33 -7.16
N ARG A 331 -11.33 -18.24 -8.42
CA ARG A 331 -10.91 -16.96 -9.02
C ARG A 331 -12.08 -15.97 -9.15
N GLN A 332 -13.30 -16.50 -9.20
CA GLN A 332 -14.54 -15.72 -9.29
C GLN A 332 -14.71 -14.96 -7.98
N GLY A 333 -14.50 -13.64 -8.03
CA GLY A 333 -14.61 -12.75 -6.87
C GLY A 333 -13.29 -12.15 -6.42
N ILE A 334 -12.13 -12.65 -6.88
CA ILE A 334 -10.84 -12.04 -6.54
C ILE A 334 -10.57 -10.88 -7.50
N SER A 335 -10.57 -9.66 -6.96
CA SER A 335 -10.20 -8.45 -7.69
C SER A 335 -8.71 -8.15 -7.53
N VAL A 336 -8.01 -7.78 -8.61
CA VAL A 336 -6.66 -7.21 -8.52
C VAL A 336 -6.68 -5.86 -9.22
N ALA A 337 -6.39 -4.80 -8.48
CA ALA A 337 -6.55 -3.44 -8.95
C ALA A 337 -5.42 -2.53 -8.48
N ARG A 338 -5.19 -1.45 -9.21
CA ARG A 338 -4.32 -0.36 -8.77
C ARG A 338 -4.98 0.43 -7.63
N ALA A 339 -4.19 0.81 -6.64
CA ALA A 339 -4.58 1.74 -5.56
C ALA A 339 -5.15 3.05 -6.13
N GLN A 340 -6.21 3.56 -5.49
CA GLN A 340 -6.98 4.70 -6.01
C GLN A 340 -6.74 6.00 -5.26
N LEU A 341 -6.35 5.94 -3.98
CA LEU A 341 -6.18 7.13 -3.14
C LEU A 341 -4.82 7.81 -3.35
N GLY A 342 -3.87 7.11 -3.99
CA GLY A 342 -2.56 7.66 -4.30
C GLY A 342 -1.86 8.22 -3.05
N PRO A 343 -1.41 9.49 -3.05
CA PRO A 343 -0.73 10.08 -1.89
C PRO A 343 -1.64 10.30 -0.68
N ASP A 344 -2.96 10.21 -0.84
CA ASP A 344 -3.92 10.44 0.24
C ASP A 344 -4.23 9.16 1.04
N ALA A 345 -3.77 7.98 0.59
CA ALA A 345 -4.04 6.70 1.23
C ALA A 345 -3.66 6.68 2.71
N GLY A 346 -2.43 7.15 3.04
CA GLY A 346 -1.94 7.22 4.42
C GLY A 346 -2.76 8.17 5.29
N LEU A 347 -3.15 9.34 4.75
CA LEU A 347 -3.95 10.34 5.45
C LEU A 347 -5.36 9.82 5.77
N VAL A 348 -6.06 9.30 4.76
CA VAL A 348 -7.39 8.72 4.89
C VAL A 348 -7.37 7.53 5.84
N GLY A 349 -6.36 6.68 5.67
CA GLY A 349 -6.09 5.53 6.51
C GLY A 349 -5.89 5.84 7.97
N ALA A 350 -5.01 6.79 8.27
CA ALA A 350 -4.75 7.22 9.64
C ALA A 350 -6.01 7.79 10.30
N ALA A 351 -6.77 8.64 9.58
CA ALA A 351 -8.06 9.12 10.08
C ALA A 351 -9.05 7.97 10.34
N ARG A 352 -9.04 6.92 9.50
CA ARG A 352 -9.87 5.73 9.71
C ARG A 352 -9.48 4.96 10.97
N CYS A 353 -8.19 4.85 11.29
CA CYS A 353 -7.74 4.26 12.56
C CYS A 353 -8.36 4.99 13.77
N ALA A 354 -8.36 6.33 13.75
CA ALA A 354 -8.99 7.13 14.80
C ALA A 354 -10.51 6.92 14.87
N ALA A 355 -11.18 6.82 13.73
CA ALA A 355 -12.62 6.55 13.67
C ALA A 355 -13.00 5.19 14.31
N LEU A 356 -12.20 4.15 14.07
CA LEU A 356 -12.43 2.82 14.64
C LEU A 356 -12.24 2.80 16.15
N ALA A 357 -11.20 3.46 16.66
CA ALA A 357 -10.97 3.57 18.11
C ALA A 357 -12.14 4.26 18.83
N LEU A 358 -12.76 5.26 18.20
CA LEU A 358 -13.97 5.90 18.74
C LEU A 358 -15.18 4.96 18.79
N GLN A 359 -15.30 4.03 17.85
CA GLN A 359 -16.39 3.04 17.84
C GLN A 359 -16.19 1.99 18.93
N GLU A 360 -14.96 1.50 19.10
CA GLU A 360 -14.63 0.48 20.11
C GLU A 360 -14.82 1.02 21.53
N GLY A 361 -14.44 2.28 21.80
CA GLY A 361 -14.67 2.94 23.08
C GLY A 361 -16.14 3.13 23.44
N ARG A 362 -17.03 3.22 22.44
CA ARG A 362 -18.49 3.31 22.65
C ARG A 362 -19.12 1.95 22.95
N THR A 363 -18.62 0.87 22.36
CA THR A 363 -19.13 -0.50 22.58
C THR A 363 -18.64 -1.14 23.88
N GLY A 364 -17.56 -0.63 24.50
CA GLY A 364 -17.06 -1.13 25.78
C GLY A 364 -17.84 -0.63 27.02
N HIS A 365 -18.83 0.25 26.84
CA HIS A 365 -19.64 0.85 27.90
C HIS A 365 -21.12 0.44 27.83
N SER A 366 -21.47 -0.57 27.02
CA SER A 366 -22.84 -1.09 26.85
C SER A 366 -23.05 -2.43 27.54
#